data_AF-A0A6I9VKZ7-F1
#
_entry.id   AF-A0A6I9VKZ7-F1
#
_cell.length_a   1.000
_cell.length_b   1.000
_cell.length_c   1.000
_cell.angle_alpha   90.00
_cell.angle_beta   90.00
_cell.angle_gamma   90.00
#
_symmetry.space_group_name_H-M   'P 1'
#
loop_
_entity.id
_entity.type
_entity.pdbx_description
1 polymer ?
#
loop_
_entity_poly.entity_id
_entity_poly.type
_entity_poly.pdbx_seq_one_letter_code
_entity_poly.pdbx_strand_id
1 'polypeptide(L)'
;MHLVKKSATYLVIFLVLLAFCTQESEATRRVMRGRRTLTRRYFTGMAIPGWLLAVLIGIGELILGGALYLVMNRMILAKPAQETNTYTPAKQQEV
;
A
#
# COMPACT_ATOMS: atom_id res chain seq x y z
N MET A 1 11.58 -5.98 -28.47
CA MET A 1 10.95 -5.60 -27.18
C MET A 1 10.99 -6.69 -26.09
N HIS A 2 10.82 -7.98 -26.40
CA HIS A 2 10.77 -9.04 -25.37
C HIS A 2 12.10 -9.26 -24.62
N LEU A 3 13.24 -9.07 -25.30
CA LEU A 3 14.57 -9.23 -24.73
C LEU A 3 14.92 -8.10 -23.73
N VAL A 4 14.57 -6.86 -24.08
CA VAL A 4 14.72 -5.68 -23.20
C VAL A 4 13.85 -5.82 -21.96
N LYS A 5 12.61 -6.35 -22.09
CA LYS A 5 11.74 -6.63 -20.96
C LYS A 5 12.38 -7.65 -19.99
N LYS A 6 12.94 -8.75 -20.50
CA LYS A 6 13.65 -9.75 -19.66
C LYS A 6 14.88 -9.15 -18.98
N SER A 7 15.71 -8.41 -19.72
CA SER A 7 16.90 -7.75 -19.19
C SER A 7 16.55 -6.72 -18.09
N ALA A 8 15.48 -5.96 -18.28
CA ALA A 8 14.99 -5.01 -17.29
C ALA A 8 14.48 -5.73 -16.03
N THR A 9 13.80 -6.87 -16.17
CA THR A 9 13.37 -7.68 -15.00
C THR A 9 14.57 -8.18 -14.20
N TYR A 10 15.61 -8.70 -14.85
CA TYR A 10 16.82 -9.15 -14.15
C TYR A 10 17.56 -7.99 -13.45
N LEU A 11 17.62 -6.82 -14.08
CA LEU A 11 18.21 -5.62 -13.49
C LEU A 11 17.43 -5.17 -12.25
N VAL A 12 16.10 -5.14 -12.31
CA VAL A 12 15.25 -4.81 -11.16
C VAL A 12 15.45 -5.81 -10.02
N ILE A 13 15.49 -7.10 -10.30
CA ILE A 13 15.77 -8.13 -9.30
C ILE A 13 17.15 -7.90 -8.66
N PHE A 14 18.17 -7.60 -9.45
CA PHE A 14 19.51 -7.29 -8.96
C PHE A 14 19.55 -6.02 -8.10
N LEU A 15 18.86 -4.96 -8.49
CA LEU A 15 18.73 -3.73 -7.70
C LEU A 15 18.01 -3.98 -6.36
N VAL A 16 16.96 -4.80 -6.36
CA VAL A 16 16.27 -5.19 -5.14
C VAL A 16 17.22 -5.94 -4.21
N LEU A 17 17.98 -6.90 -4.73
CA LEU A 17 19.00 -7.62 -3.95
C LEU A 17 20.08 -6.67 -3.39
N LEU A 18 20.57 -5.72 -4.18
CA LEU A 18 21.50 -4.70 -3.70
C LEU A 18 20.89 -3.82 -2.60
N ALA A 19 19.61 -3.44 -2.73
CA ALA A 19 18.90 -2.65 -1.72
C ALA A 19 18.72 -3.41 -0.39
N PHE A 20 18.65 -4.75 -0.42
CA PHE A 20 18.72 -5.58 0.79
C PHE A 20 20.12 -5.57 1.41
N CYS A 21 21.18 -5.47 0.61
CA CYS A 21 22.56 -5.43 1.11
C CYS A 21 22.97 -4.06 1.68
N THR A 22 22.28 -2.96 1.35
CA THR A 22 22.65 -1.59 1.76
C THR A 22 21.92 -1.06 3.00
N GLN A 23 21.41 -1.93 3.87
CA GLN A 23 20.61 -1.54 5.05
C GLN A 23 21.35 -0.68 6.10
N GLU A 24 22.68 -0.78 6.16
CA GLU A 24 23.48 -0.36 7.33
C GLU A 24 24.21 0.99 7.17
N SER A 25 23.86 1.84 6.20
CA SER A 25 24.53 3.15 6.06
C SER A 25 24.24 4.13 7.20
N GLU A 26 23.29 3.83 8.10
CA GLU A 26 23.00 4.64 9.28
C GLU A 26 23.94 4.37 10.47
N ALA A 27 24.57 3.18 10.54
CA ALA A 27 25.43 2.79 11.66
C ALA A 27 26.74 3.60 11.70
N THR A 28 27.27 4.00 10.54
CA THR A 28 28.55 4.72 10.44
C THR A 28 28.48 6.13 11.00
N ARG A 29 27.29 6.78 10.99
CA ARG A 29 27.14 8.18 11.45
C ARG A 29 27.06 8.32 12.98
N ARG A 30 26.92 7.21 13.73
CA ARG A 30 26.96 7.21 15.20
C ARG A 30 28.31 6.82 15.78
N VAL A 31 29.12 6.04 15.06
CA VAL A 31 30.45 5.57 15.52
C VAL A 31 31.47 6.72 15.56
N MET A 32 31.38 7.73 14.69
CA MET A 32 32.35 8.83 14.64
C MET A 32 32.05 10.01 15.60
N ARG A 33 31.02 9.94 16.45
CA ARG A 33 30.66 11.02 17.39
C ARG A 33 31.26 10.90 18.80
N GLY A 34 32.33 10.11 18.95
CA GLY A 34 33.23 10.20 20.10
C GLY A 34 32.59 9.91 21.46
N ARG A 35 31.62 8.98 21.54
CA ARG A 35 31.03 8.58 22.83
C ARG A 35 31.22 7.09 23.08
N ARG A 36 32.12 6.83 24.03
CA ARG A 36 32.38 5.60 24.82
C ARG A 36 31.64 4.34 24.35
N THR A 37 32.44 3.36 23.91
CA THR A 37 32.16 1.91 23.90
C THR A 37 30.69 1.56 23.75
N LEU A 38 30.26 1.53 22.49
CA LEU A 38 29.02 0.93 22.06
C LEU A 38 28.98 -0.51 22.58
N THR A 39 28.26 -0.75 23.67
CA THR A 39 28.04 -2.08 24.17
C THR A 39 27.28 -2.84 23.09
N ARG A 40 27.92 -3.91 22.61
CA ARG A 40 27.66 -4.71 21.40
C ARG A 40 26.27 -5.39 21.33
N ARG A 41 25.29 -4.96 22.12
CA ARG A 41 23.97 -5.58 22.27
C ARG A 41 22.78 -4.73 21.80
N TYR A 42 22.99 -3.46 21.43
CA TYR A 42 21.88 -2.55 21.11
C TYR A 42 21.46 -2.51 19.64
N PHE A 43 22.07 -3.30 18.76
CA PHE A 43 21.72 -3.32 17.35
C PHE A 43 21.20 -4.70 16.93
N THR A 44 20.11 -5.14 17.56
CA THR A 44 19.21 -6.06 16.85
C THR A 44 18.39 -5.19 15.91
N GLY A 45 18.95 -4.87 14.75
CA GLY A 45 18.19 -4.22 13.68
C GLY A 45 16.90 -5.00 13.42
N MET A 46 15.86 -4.31 12.96
CA MET A 46 14.64 -4.98 12.53
C MET A 46 15.02 -6.06 11.50
N ALA A 47 14.41 -7.25 11.59
CA ALA A 47 14.67 -8.35 10.65
C ALA A 47 14.35 -7.99 9.18
N ILE A 48 13.67 -6.86 8.98
CA ILE A 48 13.15 -6.37 7.71
C ILE A 48 13.73 -4.97 7.47
N PRO A 49 14.17 -4.64 6.24
CA PRO A 49 14.60 -3.29 5.89
C PRO A 49 13.52 -2.26 6.19
N GLY A 50 13.89 -1.06 6.64
CA GLY A 50 12.94 0.03 6.92
C GLY A 50 12.09 0.42 5.71
N TRP A 51 12.67 0.40 4.50
CA TRP A 51 11.93 0.69 3.26
C TRP A 51 10.86 -0.36 2.96
N LEU A 52 11.11 -1.64 3.27
CA LEU A 52 10.15 -2.72 3.03
C LEU A 52 8.96 -2.62 3.99
N LEU A 53 9.20 -2.16 5.23
CA LEU A 53 8.10 -1.86 6.16
C LEU A 53 7.16 -0.78 5.60
N ALA A 54 7.71 0.31 5.05
CA ALA A 54 6.90 1.38 4.44
C ALA A 54 6.10 0.88 3.22
N VAL A 55 6.70 0.03 2.38
CA VAL A 55 6.00 -0.58 1.23
C VAL A 55 4.87 -1.50 1.68
N LEU A 56 5.10 -2.33 2.71
CA LEU A 56 4.07 -3.22 3.25
C LEU A 56 2.90 -2.44 3.85
N ILE A 57 3.18 -1.33 4.55
CA ILE A 57 2.15 -0.43 5.07
C ILE A 57 1.34 0.16 3.92
N GLY A 58 2.00 0.69 2.88
CA GLY A 58 1.30 1.25 1.71
C GLY A 58 0.42 0.24 0.98
N ILE A 59 0.88 -1.00 0.81
CA ILE A 59 0.07 -2.08 0.25
C ILE A 59 -1.14 -2.38 1.15
N GLY A 60 -0.93 -2.40 2.47
CA GLY A 60 -2.01 -2.58 3.44
C GLY A 60 -3.09 -1.51 3.34
N GLU A 61 -2.70 -0.25 3.19
CA GLU A 61 -3.63 0.87 2.99
C GLU A 61 -4.42 0.75 1.69
N LEU A 62 -3.78 0.34 0.59
CA LEU A 62 -4.47 0.11 -0.69
C LEU A 62 -5.50 -1.01 -0.59
N ILE A 63 -5.15 -2.11 0.07
CA ILE A 63 -6.07 -3.24 0.29
C ILE A 63 -7.25 -2.79 1.15
N LEU A 64 -6.97 -2.06 2.24
CA LEU A 64 -8.00 -1.55 3.14
C LEU A 64 -8.97 -0.59 2.43
N GLY A 65 -8.45 0.33 1.62
CA GLY A 65 -9.26 1.24 0.82
C GLY A 65 -10.12 0.51 -0.22
N GLY A 66 -9.55 -0.48 -0.90
CA GLY A 66 -10.29 -1.32 -1.85
C GLY A 66 -11.41 -2.12 -1.18
N ALA A 67 -11.14 -2.73 -0.02
CA ALA A 67 -12.13 -3.45 0.75
C ALA A 67 -13.27 -2.53 1.20
N LEU A 68 -12.95 -1.34 1.71
CA LEU A 68 -13.94 -0.33 2.10
C LEU A 68 -14.84 0.08 0.93
N TYR A 69 -14.25 0.28 -0.25
CA TYR A 69 -15.01 0.60 -1.46
C TYR A 69 -15.98 -0.54 -1.84
N LEU A 70 -15.55 -1.80 -1.80
CA LEU A 70 -16.42 -2.94 -2.10
C LEU A 70 -17.62 -3.02 -1.14
N VAL A 71 -17.39 -2.78 0.15
CA VAL A 71 -18.47 -2.72 1.16
C VAL A 71 -19.45 -1.60 0.82
N MET A 72 -18.95 -0.40 0.52
CA MET A 72 -19.79 0.74 0.17
C MET A 72 -20.58 0.49 -1.13
N ASN A 73 -19.93 -0.09 -2.13
CA ASN A 73 -20.57 -0.46 -3.39
C ASN A 73 -21.71 -1.46 -3.17
N ARG A 74 -21.50 -2.46 -2.31
CA ARG A 74 -22.52 -3.47 -1.99
C ARG A 74 -23.71 -2.88 -1.23
N MET A 75 -23.48 -1.95 -0.30
CA MET A 75 -24.54 -1.44 0.58
C MET A 75 -25.32 -0.26 0.01
N ILE A 76 -24.67 0.61 -0.75
CA ILE A 76 -25.22 1.90 -1.17
C ILE A 76 -25.40 1.96 -2.69
N LEU A 77 -24.33 1.73 -3.46
CA LEU A 77 -24.34 1.99 -4.90
C LEU A 77 -25.05 0.89 -5.71
N ALA A 78 -24.98 -0.37 -5.26
CA ALA A 78 -25.60 -1.50 -5.94
C ALA A 78 -27.10 -1.65 -5.62
N LYS A 79 -27.67 -0.78 -4.78
CA LYS A 79 -29.12 -0.74 -4.61
C LYS A 79 -29.72 -0.15 -5.89
N PRO A 80 -30.65 -0.83 -6.57
CA PRO A 80 -31.39 -0.19 -7.64
C PRO A 80 -32.05 1.05 -7.05
N ALA A 81 -31.95 2.19 -7.73
CA ALA A 81 -32.75 3.35 -7.40
C ALA A 81 -34.19 2.84 -7.29
N GLN A 82 -34.76 2.91 -6.08
CA GLN A 82 -36.18 2.66 -5.95
C GLN A 82 -36.81 3.66 -6.91
N GLU A 83 -37.43 3.14 -7.98
CA GLU A 83 -38.37 3.89 -8.77
C GLU A 83 -39.55 4.22 -7.85
N THR A 84 -39.33 5.16 -6.94
CA THR A 84 -40.41 5.86 -6.28
C THR A 84 -41.01 6.75 -7.36
N ASN A 85 -41.79 6.10 -8.23
CA ASN A 85 -42.72 6.71 -9.16
C ASN A 85 -43.75 7.49 -8.33
N THR A 86 -43.34 8.61 -7.73
CA THR A 86 -44.24 9.53 -7.01
C THR A 86 -44.86 10.49 -8.01
N TYR A 87 -45.58 9.94 -8.98
CA TYR A 87 -46.66 10.67 -9.62
C TYR A 87 -47.73 9.66 -10.05
N THR A 88 -48.65 9.37 -9.14
CA THR A 88 -49.96 8.80 -9.47
C THR A 88 -50.86 9.96 -9.88
N PRO A 89 -51.10 10.21 -11.18
CA PRO A 89 -52.08 11.22 -11.58
C PRO A 89 -53.46 10.80 -11.06
N ALA A 90 -54.18 11.77 -10.48
CA ALA A 90 -55.53 11.56 -9.98
C ALA A 90 -56.46 11.11 -11.12
N LYS A 91 -57.26 10.07 -10.89
CA LYS A 91 -58.28 9.62 -11.86
C LYS A 91 -59.25 10.77 -12.11
N GLN A 92 -59.21 11.36 -13.29
CA GLN A 92 -60.21 12.34 -13.72
C GLN A 92 -61.52 11.59 -13.97
N GLN A 93 -62.56 11.95 -13.22
CA GLN A 93 -63.91 11.50 -13.52
C GLN A 93 -64.38 12.25 -14.77
N GLU A 94 -64.64 11.50 -15.84
CA GLU A 94 -65.31 12.04 -17.03
C GLU A 94 -66.76 12.40 -16.66
N VAL A 95 -67.17 13.60 -17.09
CA VAL A 95 -68.48 14.23 -16.82
C VAL A 95 -69.57 13.58 -17.67
#